data_AF-A0A846ZU36-F1
#
_entry.id   AF-A0A846ZU36-F1
#
_cell.length_a   1.000
_cell.length_b   1.000
_cell.length_c   1.000
_cell.angle_alpha   90.00
_cell.angle_beta   90.00
_cell.angle_gamma   90.00
#
_symmetry.space_group_name_H-M   'P 1'
#
loop_
_entity.id
_entity.type
_entity.pdbx_description
1 polymer ?
#
loop_
_entity_poly.entity_id
_entity_poly.type
_entity_poly.pdbx_seq_one_letter_code
_entity_poly.pdbx_strand_id
1 'polypeptide(L)' 'KIHAALYQKALDHLDGSQETYSYYVCPVCGYTVENEAPETCPVCGAKGKMFKKVD' A
#
# COMPACT_ATOMS: atom_id res chain seq x y z
N LYS A 1 -8.66 -5.03 7.07
CA LYS A 1 -9.21 -5.47 5.76
C LYS A 1 -8.25 -5.18 4.61
N ILE A 2 -7.69 -3.97 4.48
CA ILE A 2 -6.70 -3.62 3.43
C ILE A 2 -5.49 -4.55 3.40
N HIS A 3 -4.83 -4.79 4.54
CA HIS A 3 -3.65 -5.67 4.57
C HIS A 3 -3.97 -7.12 4.17
N ALA A 4 -5.09 -7.66 4.63
CA ALA A 4 -5.50 -9.02 4.27
C ALA A 4 -5.72 -9.18 2.75
N ALA A 5 -6.27 -8.16 2.08
CA ALA A 5 -6.43 -8.17 0.63
C ALA A 5 -5.08 -8.12 -0.10
N LEU A 6 -4.11 -7.33 0.39
CA LEU A 6 -2.75 -7.29 -0.16
C LEU A 6 -2.03 -8.64 -0.01
N TYR A 7 -2.15 -9.29 1.16
CA TYR A 7 -1.61 -10.63 1.36
C TYR A 7 -2.25 -11.65 0.44
N GLN A 8 -3.58 -11.62 0.27
CA GLN A 8 -4.26 -12.54 -0.62
C GLN A 8 -3.80 -12.36 -2.07
N LYS A 9 -3.70 -11.12 -2.56
CA LYS A 9 -3.13 -10.84 -3.88
C LYS A 9 -1.71 -11.40 -4.02
N ALA A 10 -0.84 -11.17 -3.03
CA ALA A 10 0.53 -11.68 -3.07
C ALA A 10 0.56 -13.22 -3.14
N LEU A 11 -0.32 -13.91 -2.41
CA LEU A 11 -0.47 -15.36 -2.45
C LEU A 11 -0.99 -15.85 -3.80
N ASP A 12 -2.00 -15.18 -4.37
CA ASP A 12 -2.62 -15.53 -5.65
C ASP A 12 -1.64 -15.38 -6.84
N HIS A 13 -0.59 -14.57 -6.67
CA HIS A 13 0.43 -14.29 -7.68
C HIS A 13 1.82 -14.89 -7.35
N LEU A 14 1.90 -15.86 -6.42
CA LEU A 14 3.16 -16.53 -6.05
C LEU A 14 3.85 -17.26 -7.22
N ASP A 15 3.06 -17.78 -8.16
CA ASP A 15 3.54 -18.60 -9.28
C ASP A 15 3.79 -17.79 -10.57
N GLY A 16 3.44 -16.49 -10.56
CA GLY A 16 3.51 -15.58 -11.72
C GLY A 16 4.70 -14.62 -11.66
N SER A 17 5.04 -14.02 -12.80
CA SER A 17 6.08 -13.00 -12.94
C SER A 17 5.99 -11.94 -11.84
N GLN A 18 7.07 -11.72 -11.10
CA GLN A 18 7.12 -10.70 -10.04
C GLN A 18 6.81 -9.32 -10.62
N GLU A 19 5.58 -8.86 -10.41
CA GLU A 19 5.22 -7.48 -10.71
C GLU A 19 5.81 -6.57 -9.61
N THR A 20 6.66 -5.64 -10.02
CA THR A 20 7.32 -4.71 -9.11
C THR A 20 6.34 -3.60 -8.70
N TYR A 21 5.64 -3.80 -7.59
CA TYR A 21 4.76 -2.79 -7.01
C TYR A 21 5.56 -1.83 -6.11
N SER A 22 5.39 -0.53 -6.32
CA SER A 22 5.84 0.48 -5.35
C SER A 22 4.79 0.61 -4.25
N TYR A 23 5.14 0.23 -3.03
CA TYR A 23 4.21 0.34 -1.90
C TYR A 23 4.40 1.67 -1.17
N TYR A 24 3.29 2.28 -0.76
CA TYR A 24 3.29 3.50 0.02
C TYR A 24 2.56 3.28 1.33
N VAL A 25 3.19 3.67 2.44
CA VAL A 25 2.65 3.47 3.78
C VAL A 25 2.44 4.82 4.47
N CYS A 26 1.24 5.02 5.00
CA CYS A 26 0.91 6.14 5.87
C CYS A 26 1.68 5.99 7.20
N PRO A 27 2.56 6.94 7.57
CA PRO A 27 3.34 6.83 8.81
C PRO A 27 2.51 7.05 10.08
N VAL A 28 1.26 7.49 9.95
CA VAL A 28 0.37 7.81 11.09
C VAL A 28 -0.45 6.59 11.51
N CYS A 29 -1.01 5.86 10.54
CA CYS A 29 -1.96 4.77 10.83
C CYS A 29 -1.63 3.43 10.15
N GLY A 30 -0.58 3.37 9.33
CA GLY A 30 -0.19 2.13 8.64
C GLY A 30 -1.06 1.75 7.44
N TYR A 31 -1.91 2.65 6.93
CA TYR A 31 -2.60 2.44 5.65
C TYR A 31 -1.56 2.23 4.53
N THR A 32 -1.65 1.08 3.87
CA THR A 32 -0.74 0.68 2.78
C THR A 32 -1.48 0.68 1.47
N VAL A 33 -0.87 1.23 0.43
CA VAL A 33 -1.42 1.30 -0.92
C VAL A 33 -0.36 0.92 -1.96
N GLU A 34 -0.81 0.32 -3.05
CA GLU A 34 -0.01 -0.05 -4.22
C GLU A 34 0.12 1.13 -5.20
N ASN A 35 1.26 1.26 -5.86
CA ASN A 35 1.61 2.18 -6.95
C ASN A 35 1.70 3.67 -6.60
N GLU A 36 0.69 4.27 -5.97
CA GLU A 36 0.68 5.71 -5.68
C GLU A 36 -0.01 6.03 -4.35
N ALA A 37 0.47 7.09 -3.69
CA ALA A 37 -0.13 7.58 -2.46
C ALA A 37 -1.31 8.52 -2.76
N PRO A 38 -2.48 8.34 -2.09
CA PRO A 38 -3.63 9.22 -2.28
C PRO A 38 -3.35 10.61 -1.71
N GLU A 39 -4.03 11.66 -2.20
CA GLU A 39 -3.88 13.03 -1.69
C GLU A 39 -4.22 13.17 -0.20
N THR A 40 -5.13 12.34 0.30
CA THR A 40 -5.50 12.27 1.72
C THR A 40 -5.68 10.81 2.13
N CYS A 41 -5.16 10.44 3.30
CA CYS A 41 -5.28 9.09 3.84
C CYS A 41 -6.76 8.79 4.15
N PRO A 42 -7.36 7.75 3.56
CA PRO A 42 -8.76 7.42 3.75
C PRO A 42 -9.07 6.87 5.15
N VAL A 43 -8.04 6.53 5.93
CA VAL A 43 -8.19 5.97 7.29
C VAL A 43 -8.11 7.06 8.36
N CYS A 44 -7.15 7.97 8.26
CA CYS A 44 -6.88 8.96 9.33
C CYS A 44 -6.86 10.42 8.88
N GLY A 45 -7.02 10.72 7.59
CA GLY A 45 -7.03 12.08 7.06
C GLY A 45 -5.66 12.75 6.89
N ALA A 46 -4.55 12.04 7.11
CA ALA A 46 -3.20 12.58 6.88
C ALA A 46 -2.97 12.93 5.40
N LYS A 47 -2.22 14.00 5.12
CA LYS A 47 -1.91 14.42 3.73
C LYS A 47 -1.06 13.37 3.00
N GLY A 48 -1.35 13.15 1.72
CA GLY A 48 -0.69 12.18 0.84
C GLY A 48 0.81 12.32 0.76
N LYS A 49 1.31 13.55 0.78
CA LYS A 49 2.74 13.86 0.82
C LYS A 49 3.50 13.28 2.02
N MET A 50 2.79 12.82 3.06
CA MET A 50 3.39 12.21 4.25
C MET A 50 3.65 10.71 4.06
N PHE A 51 3.07 10.09 3.03
CA PHE A 51 3.27 8.67 2.77
C PHE A 51 4.73 8.40 2.43
N LYS A 52 5.23 7.28 2.96
CA LYS A 52 6.58 6.80 2.70
C LYS A 52 6.51 5.69 1.66
N LYS A 53 7.30 5.81 0.60
CA LYS A 53 7.56 4.68 -0.29
C LYS A 53 8.35 3.62 0.49
N VAL A 54 8.00 2.36 0.30
CA VAL A 54 8.68 1.19 0.82
C VAL A 54 9.35 0.50 -0.36
N ASP A 55 10.67 0.34 -0.26
CA ASP A 55 11.51 -0.43 -1.19
C ASP A 55 11.79 -1.83 -0.64
#